data_AF-A0A2M7A5S8-F1
#
_entry.id   AF-A0A2M7A5S8-F1
#
_cell.length_a   1.000
_cell.length_b   1.000
_cell.length_c   1.000
_cell.angle_alpha   90.00
_cell.angle_beta   90.00
_cell.angle_gamma   90.00
#
_symmetry.space_group_name_H-M   'P 1'
#
loop_
_entity.id
_entity.type
_entity.pdbx_description
1 polymer ?
#
loop_
_entity_poly.entity_id
_entity_poly.type
_entity_poly.pdbx_seq_one_letter_code
_entity_poly.pdbx_strand_id
1 'polypeptide(L)'
;MPKASQADCAAPGNERRDSEHHLGEAQAIVLALRPEHQNDLLLLDELAARAIAKKSRAKISGFPGVLLLAVQGGLIPAEELQARLEDCRRKGTHYGKPFISQVYEMAKRGRENG
;
A
#
# COMPACT_ATOMS: atom_id res chain seq x y z
N MET A 1 -32.41 20.23 30.72
CA MET A 1 -31.05 19.66 30.57
C MET A 1 -31.16 18.30 29.89
N PRO A 2 -30.64 18.12 28.67
CA PRO A 2 -30.77 16.86 27.95
C PRO A 2 -29.72 15.85 28.44
N LYS A 3 -30.15 14.61 28.69
CA LYS A 3 -29.26 13.46 28.80
C LYS A 3 -29.20 12.78 27.43
N ALA A 4 -28.03 12.80 26.80
CA ALA A 4 -27.69 11.93 25.68
C ALA A 4 -26.73 10.87 26.21
N SER A 5 -27.10 9.59 26.15
CA SER A 5 -26.15 8.48 26.14
C SER A 5 -26.91 7.18 25.88
N GLN A 6 -26.73 6.63 24.68
CA GLN A 6 -26.47 5.21 24.40
C GLN A 6 -26.55 5.02 22.89
N ALA A 7 -25.38 4.91 22.28
CA ALA A 7 -25.20 4.25 21.00
C ALA A 7 -24.04 3.27 21.19
N ASP A 8 -24.34 2.19 21.91
CA ASP A 8 -23.53 0.98 21.89
C ASP A 8 -23.77 0.28 20.56
N CYS A 9 -22.77 0.30 19.69
CA CYS A 9 -22.63 -0.65 18.60
C CYS A 9 -21.16 -1.10 18.58
N ALA A 10 -20.79 -1.89 19.60
CA ALA A 10 -19.57 -2.69 19.57
C ALA A 10 -19.87 -3.99 18.83
N ALA A 11 -19.26 -4.18 17.66
CA ALA A 11 -19.15 -5.50 17.02
C ALA A 11 -17.75 -6.09 17.33
N PRO A 12 -17.65 -7.41 17.59
CA PRO A 12 -16.42 -8.03 18.07
C PRO A 12 -15.49 -8.39 16.91
N GLY A 13 -14.26 -7.88 16.95
CA GLY A 13 -13.17 -8.28 16.07
C GLY A 13 -11.87 -8.25 16.85
N ASN A 14 -11.43 -9.41 17.30
CA ASN A 14 -10.19 -9.63 18.02
C ASN A 14 -9.02 -9.62 17.04
N GLU A 15 -8.50 -8.44 16.70
CA GLU A 15 -7.19 -8.26 16.09
C GLU A 15 -6.39 -7.32 17.00
N ARG A 16 -5.19 -7.74 17.37
CA ARG A 16 -4.34 -7.05 18.34
C ARG A 16 -4.16 -5.59 17.92
N ARG A 17 -4.65 -4.68 18.76
CA ARG A 17 -4.45 -3.22 18.65
C ARG A 17 -3.02 -2.86 19.05
N ASP A 18 -2.01 -3.50 18.47
CA ASP A 18 -0.63 -3.07 18.64
C ASP A 18 -0.43 -1.86 17.73
N SER A 19 -0.91 -0.71 18.19
CA SER A 19 -0.72 0.60 17.54
C SER A 19 0.76 0.88 17.23
N GLU A 20 1.67 0.28 17.99
CA GLU A 20 3.11 0.31 17.76
C GLU A 20 3.52 -0.30 16.40
N HIS A 21 2.88 -1.38 15.94
CA HIS A 21 3.17 -1.98 14.63
C HIS A 21 2.72 -1.09 13.46
N HIS A 22 1.78 -0.17 13.71
CA HIS A 22 1.28 0.76 12.70
C HIS A 22 1.86 2.18 12.82
N LEU A 23 2.68 2.43 13.85
CA LEU A 23 3.22 3.75 14.15
C LEU A 23 4.12 4.28 13.03
N GLY A 24 4.97 3.42 12.46
CA GLY A 24 5.88 3.80 11.37
C GLY A 24 5.13 4.30 10.13
N GLU A 25 4.13 3.55 9.68
CA GLU A 25 3.29 3.93 8.54
C GLU A 25 2.48 5.21 8.84
N ALA A 26 1.96 5.35 10.06
CA ALA A 26 1.25 6.57 10.47
C ALA A 26 2.16 7.80 10.45
N GLN A 27 3.39 7.69 10.97
CA GLN A 27 4.39 8.76 10.93
C GLN A 27 4.76 9.11 9.49
N ALA A 28 4.98 8.12 8.63
CA ALA A 28 5.30 8.33 7.22
C ALA A 28 4.17 9.08 6.48
N ILE A 29 2.91 8.73 6.75
CA ILE A 29 1.74 9.46 6.22
C ILE A 29 1.77 10.92 6.69
N VAL A 30 1.98 11.18 7.98
CA VAL A 30 2.02 12.56 8.52
C VAL A 30 3.13 13.38 7.88
N LEU A 31 4.31 12.79 7.66
CA LEU A 31 5.43 13.46 6.99
C LEU A 31 5.09 13.77 5.52
N ALA A 32 4.52 12.80 4.78
CA ALA A 32 4.16 12.97 3.37
C ALA A 32 3.08 14.04 3.13
N LEU A 33 2.28 14.38 4.15
CA LEU A 33 1.26 15.43 4.06
C LEU A 33 1.81 16.85 4.26
N ARG A 34 3.09 17.00 4.65
CA ARG A 34 3.69 18.31 4.84
C ARG A 34 3.95 19.01 3.49
N PRO A 35 3.87 20.35 3.42
CA PRO A 35 4.07 21.09 2.17
C PRO A 35 5.39 20.77 1.46
N GLU A 36 6.48 20.59 2.21
CA GLU A 36 7.80 20.24 1.69
C GLU A 36 7.85 18.87 1.00
N HIS A 37 6.90 17.98 1.28
CA HIS A 37 6.82 16.61 0.75
C HIS A 37 5.63 16.39 -0.20
N GLN A 38 4.91 17.46 -0.60
CA GLN A 38 3.68 17.35 -1.39
C GLN A 38 3.89 16.74 -2.80
N ASN A 39 5.13 16.71 -3.27
CA ASN A 39 5.53 16.11 -4.54
C ASN A 39 6.12 14.71 -4.42
N ASP A 40 6.36 14.24 -3.20
CA ASP A 40 6.94 12.93 -2.97
C ASP A 40 5.92 11.82 -3.15
N LEU A 41 6.41 10.63 -3.49
CA LEU A 41 5.62 9.41 -3.59
C LEU A 41 5.85 8.57 -2.33
N LEU A 42 4.83 8.45 -1.50
CA LEU A 42 4.89 7.64 -0.29
C LEU A 42 4.68 6.15 -0.62
N LEU A 43 5.60 5.30 -0.19
CA LEU A 43 5.50 3.86 -0.34
C LEU A 43 4.84 3.26 0.91
N LEU A 44 3.70 2.60 0.71
CA LEU A 44 2.97 1.89 1.76
C LEU A 44 2.60 0.50 1.23
N ASP A 45 2.86 -0.56 1.97
CA ASP A 45 2.40 -1.91 1.59
C ASP A 45 1.27 -2.44 2.47
N GLU A 46 1.05 -1.84 3.65
CA GLU A 46 -0.06 -2.18 4.52
C GLU A 46 -1.41 -1.63 4.00
N LEU A 47 -2.44 -2.49 3.95
CA LEU A 47 -3.76 -2.14 3.44
C LEU A 47 -4.45 -1.06 4.28
N ALA A 48 -4.35 -1.18 5.61
CA ALA A 48 -4.92 -0.20 6.53
C ALA A 48 -4.28 1.19 6.36
N ALA A 49 -2.95 1.24 6.27
CA ALA A 49 -2.21 2.49 6.04
C ALA A 49 -2.58 3.13 4.70
N ARG A 50 -2.66 2.33 3.63
CA ARG A 50 -3.10 2.81 2.30
C ARG A 50 -4.49 3.42 2.34
N ALA A 51 -5.43 2.82 3.06
CA ALA A 51 -6.79 3.34 3.17
C ALA A 51 -6.81 4.73 3.83
N ILE A 52 -6.01 4.93 4.87
CA ILE A 52 -5.86 6.22 5.56
C ILE A 52 -5.19 7.25 4.64
N ALA A 53 -4.06 6.89 4.03
CA ALA A 53 -3.30 7.79 3.16
C ALA A 53 -4.13 8.28 1.94
N LYS A 54 -4.94 7.39 1.35
CA LYS A 54 -5.88 7.76 0.28
C LYS A 54 -6.92 8.78 0.73
N LYS A 55 -7.51 8.59 1.91
CA LYS A 55 -8.47 9.56 2.49
C LYS A 55 -7.81 10.93 2.71
N SER A 56 -6.53 10.92 3.08
CA SER A 56 -5.73 12.13 3.28
C SER A 56 -5.15 12.73 1.98
N ARG A 57 -5.49 12.17 0.80
CA ARG A 57 -5.00 12.61 -0.52
C ARG A 57 -3.48 12.57 -0.69
N ALA A 58 -2.77 11.74 0.07
CA ALA A 58 -1.35 11.53 -0.14
C ALA A 58 -1.11 10.80 -1.49
N LYS A 59 -0.04 11.16 -2.19
CA LYS A 59 0.43 10.43 -3.36
C LYS A 59 1.09 9.14 -2.87
N ILE A 60 0.48 8.00 -3.16
CA ILE A 60 0.96 6.70 -2.67
C ILE A 60 1.27 5.71 -3.79
N SER A 61 2.24 4.86 -3.54
CA SER A 61 2.48 3.60 -4.25
C SER A 61 2.80 2.52 -3.22
N GLY A 62 3.24 1.36 -3.65
CA GLY A 62 3.97 0.43 -2.79
C GLY A 62 4.83 -0.49 -3.63
N PHE A 63 5.34 -1.53 -3.01
CA PHE A 63 6.40 -2.34 -3.59
C PHE A 63 6.08 -2.88 -5.00
N PRO A 64 4.88 -3.44 -5.27
CA PRO A 64 4.55 -3.90 -6.63
C PRO A 64 4.56 -2.77 -7.67
N GLY A 65 4.13 -1.56 -7.29
CA GLY A 65 4.15 -0.39 -8.17
C GLY A 65 5.57 0.10 -8.46
N VAL A 66 6.47 0.04 -7.48
CA VAL A 66 7.90 0.38 -7.68
C VAL A 66 8.55 -0.62 -8.63
N LEU A 67 8.28 -1.91 -8.47
CA LEU A 67 8.78 -2.92 -9.41
C LEU A 67 8.26 -2.67 -10.83
N LEU A 68 6.98 -2.31 -10.97
CA LEU A 68 6.40 -1.99 -12.28
C LEU A 68 7.11 -0.81 -12.94
N LEU A 69 7.43 0.24 -12.18
CA LEU A 69 8.22 1.37 -12.67
C LEU A 69 9.64 0.95 -13.07
N ALA A 70 10.27 0.04 -12.32
CA ALA A 70 11.60 -0.48 -12.66
C ALA A 70 11.57 -1.27 -13.98
N VAL A 71 10.52 -2.06 -14.24
CA VAL A 71 10.32 -2.72 -15.54
C VAL A 71 10.13 -1.69 -16.65
N GLN A 72 9.27 -0.68 -16.43
CA GLN A 72 9.03 0.39 -17.41
C GLN A 72 10.29 1.20 -17.72
N GLY A 73 11.19 1.36 -16.76
CA GLY A 73 12.49 2.00 -16.92
C GLY A 73 13.57 1.09 -17.51
N GLY A 74 13.27 -0.18 -17.82
CA GLY A 74 14.23 -1.15 -18.34
C GLY A 74 15.29 -1.59 -17.34
N LEU A 75 15.08 -1.35 -16.04
CA LEU A 75 16.03 -1.70 -14.98
C LEU A 75 15.98 -3.19 -14.61
N ILE A 76 14.80 -3.80 -14.72
CA ILE A 76 14.58 -5.24 -14.52
C ILE A 76 13.61 -5.77 -15.57
N PRO A 77 13.71 -7.05 -15.97
CA PRO A 77 12.71 -7.67 -16.83
C PRO A 77 11.41 -7.96 -16.06
N ALA A 78 10.29 -8.15 -16.78
CA ALA A 78 8.98 -8.41 -16.19
C ALA A 78 8.96 -9.71 -15.36
N GLU A 79 9.72 -10.71 -15.79
CA GLU A 79 9.87 -12.00 -15.11
C GLU A 79 10.54 -11.84 -13.74
N GLU A 80 11.49 -10.92 -13.62
CA GLU A 80 12.16 -10.63 -12.36
C GLU A 80 11.21 -9.92 -11.37
N LEU A 81 10.36 -9.02 -11.86
CA LEU A 81 9.27 -8.47 -11.05
C LEU A 81 8.38 -9.57 -10.48
N GLN A 82 7.95 -10.51 -11.32
CA GLN A 82 7.07 -11.61 -10.90
C GLN A 82 7.76 -12.48 -9.84
N ALA A 83 9.02 -12.85 -10.07
CA ALA A 83 9.81 -13.63 -9.13
C ALA A 83 9.94 -12.96 -7.76
N ARG A 84 10.20 -11.63 -7.74
CA ARG A 84 10.31 -10.86 -6.49
C ARG A 84 9.00 -10.82 -5.72
N LEU A 85 7.85 -10.69 -6.39
CA LEU A 85 6.54 -10.71 -5.73
C LEU A 85 6.19 -12.10 -5.17
N GLU A 86 6.53 -13.16 -5.90
CA GLU A 86 6.37 -14.54 -5.44
C GLU A 86 7.27 -14.84 -4.23
N ASP A 87 8.49 -14.31 -4.22
CA ASP A 87 9.40 -14.39 -3.07
C ASP A 87 8.85 -13.70 -1.83
N CYS A 88 8.31 -12.48 -1.97
CA CYS A 88 7.63 -11.80 -0.88
C CYS A 88 6.46 -12.62 -0.35
N ARG A 89 5.66 -13.23 -1.23
CA ARG A 89 4.55 -14.08 -0.83
C ARG A 89 5.01 -15.29 -0.02
N ARG A 90 6.08 -15.95 -0.47
CA ARG A 90 6.68 -17.09 0.23
C ARG A 90 7.25 -16.71 1.60
N LYS A 91 7.74 -15.48 1.75
CA LYS A 91 8.29 -14.94 3.01
C LYS A 91 7.22 -14.41 3.99
N GLY A 92 5.94 -14.47 3.62
CA GLY A 92 4.83 -14.12 4.50
C GLY A 92 4.09 -12.83 4.14
N THR A 93 4.45 -12.14 3.05
CA THR A 93 3.64 -11.02 2.56
C THR A 93 2.36 -11.53 1.90
N HIS A 94 1.19 -11.02 2.28
CA HIS A 94 -0.09 -11.51 1.78
C HIS A 94 -0.48 -10.93 0.40
N TYR A 95 0.32 -11.19 -0.63
CA TYR A 95 -0.06 -10.92 -2.01
C TYR A 95 -0.91 -12.05 -2.59
N GLY A 96 -2.13 -11.75 -3.02
CA GLY A 96 -2.98 -12.71 -3.73
C GLY A 96 -2.38 -13.11 -5.08
N LYS A 97 -2.47 -14.39 -5.45
CA LYS A 97 -2.09 -14.87 -6.79
C LYS A 97 -2.69 -14.03 -7.93
N PRO A 98 -4.00 -13.69 -7.92
CA PRO A 98 -4.59 -12.87 -8.98
C PRO A 98 -3.94 -11.49 -9.10
N PHE A 99 -3.55 -10.90 -7.96
CA PHE A 99 -2.88 -9.61 -7.92
C PHE A 99 -1.48 -9.69 -8.54
N ILE A 100 -0.69 -10.71 -8.19
CA ILE A 100 0.64 -10.92 -8.81
C ILE A 100 0.52 -11.09 -10.32
N SER A 101 -0.42 -11.94 -10.78
CA SER A 101 -0.69 -12.12 -12.21
C SER A 101 -1.08 -10.82 -12.89
N GLN A 102 -1.95 -10.01 -12.27
CA GLN A 102 -2.35 -8.72 -12.82
C GLN A 102 -1.16 -7.78 -13.00
N VAL A 103 -0.30 -7.63 -11.97
CA VAL A 103 0.87 -6.73 -12.05
C VAL A 103 1.85 -7.23 -13.11
N TYR A 104 2.06 -8.55 -13.22
CA TYR A 104 2.91 -9.14 -14.25
C TYR A 104 2.39 -8.87 -15.67
N GLU A 105 1.08 -9.03 -15.90
CA GLU A 105 0.47 -8.72 -17.19
C GLU A 105 0.59 -7.22 -17.53
N MET A 106 0.44 -6.34 -16.54
CA MET A 106 0.69 -4.90 -16.73
C MET A 106 2.16 -4.62 -17.11
N ALA A 107 3.11 -5.34 -16.51
CA ALA A 107 4.52 -5.20 -16.81
C ALA A 107 4.85 -5.60 -18.25
N LYS A 108 4.22 -6.68 -18.74
CA LYS A 108 4.41 -7.16 -20.12
C LYS A 108 3.84 -6.24 -21.19
N ARG A 109 2.75 -5.53 -20.89
CA ARG A 109 2.09 -4.63 -21.84
C ARG A 109 2.86 -3.31 -22.04
N GLY A 110 3.76 -2.95 -21.13
CA GLY A 110 4.40 -1.63 -21.13
C GLY A 110 3.37 -0.50 -20.96
N ARG A 111 3.83 0.76 -20.99
CA ARG A 111 2.90 1.91 -21.07
C ARG A 111 2.27 1.95 -22.45
N GLU A 112 1.16 1.26 -22.65
CA GLU A 112 0.20 1.66 -23.68
C GLU A 112 -0.51 2.92 -23.16
N ASN A 113 -0.14 4.07 -23.75
CA ASN A 113 -0.65 5.43 -23.55
C ASN A 113 0.11 6.29 -22.51
N GLY A 114 0.65 7.40 -23.03
CA GLY A 114 1.27 8.48 -22.28
C GLY A 114 0.27 9.42 -21.63
#